data_AF-A0A072PB42-F1
#
_entry.id   AF-A0A072PB42-F1
#
_cell.length_a   1.000
_cell.length_b   1.000
_cell.length_c   1.000
_cell.angle_alpha   90.00
_cell.angle_beta   90.00
_cell.angle_gamma   90.00
#
_symmetry.space_group_name_H-M   'P 1'
#
loop_
_entity.id
_entity.type
_entity.pdbx_description
1 polymer ?
#
loop_
_entity_poly.entity_id
_entity_poly.type
_entity_poly.pdbx_seq_one_letter_code
_entity_poly.pdbx_strand_id
1 'polypeptide(L)'
;MTRRLAEMVEETMDTGSKSDRKLMQDVGFSEDLKKQLEERIAQTAFEGQSQQAASQVKMSTSAGKGTQDIAAAQPWTGTETLHDSALRMLDDSHKKLRSTYKSPAVPHKSLRPAPKKTYSAADRLASARDKTSIYAFSQQDDMDEKEREKWRKELKERFTPGARPMPTTLQGLTSLANERIEDAIARGQFKNIPRGKGMNVERDYNANSPFLDTTEYFMNKIIQKQEIVPPWIEKQQELVKLVATFRGRLRNDWRRHAARSISSTGGSVAEQVRRARGFALAEEQVNPRTQKTETLSSISSDGSLMTVTVEERVAAAVPLEPQSAASAQEQRQSPQEEQVQITVTENVAGTTPASNSNEAPASAAASTTSAPSFTSQAVLPTPYPFRDADWERTELAYHKLAISEINALARSYNLMAPKIAQKPYYSLQRELNRCFAEVAPTLADAILERSRKPSVKIAIAPHKEGGILERFGNGVGAERYRGHERSIREESEGKGYGFREFWRDLFGGNGGGKKRDAV
;
A
#
# COMPACT_ATOMS: atom_id res chain seq x y z
N MET A 1 -25.35 -52.97 19.34
CA MET A 1 -24.26 -53.11 18.34
C MET A 1 -24.78 -53.25 16.90
N THR A 2 -26.01 -53.70 16.68
CA THR A 2 -26.59 -53.93 15.35
C THR A 2 -26.80 -52.66 14.51
N ARG A 3 -27.25 -51.54 15.09
CA ARG A 3 -27.51 -50.30 14.34
C ARG A 3 -26.25 -49.65 13.75
N ARG A 4 -25.13 -49.62 14.50
CA ARG A 4 -23.85 -49.11 13.98
C ARG A 4 -23.24 -50.03 12.94
N LEU A 5 -23.41 -51.35 13.09
CA LEU A 5 -23.02 -52.29 12.05
C LEU A 5 -23.88 -52.12 10.80
N ALA A 6 -25.18 -51.87 10.95
CA ALA A 6 -26.08 -51.57 9.83
C ALA A 6 -25.71 -50.24 9.15
N GLU A 7 -25.44 -49.16 9.90
CA GLU A 7 -24.99 -47.87 9.35
C GLU A 7 -23.63 -48.00 8.64
N MET A 8 -22.67 -48.74 9.22
CA MET A 8 -21.37 -49.00 8.60
C MET A 8 -21.50 -49.88 7.34
N VAL A 9 -22.48 -50.78 7.31
CA VAL A 9 -22.85 -51.61 6.15
C VAL A 9 -23.54 -50.77 5.06
N GLU A 10 -24.40 -49.84 5.44
CA GLU A 10 -25.04 -48.90 4.52
C GLU A 10 -23.98 -48.02 3.83
N GLU A 11 -23.07 -47.45 4.61
CA GLU A 11 -21.96 -46.64 4.08
C GLU A 11 -21.06 -47.45 3.14
N THR A 12 -20.72 -48.70 3.48
CA THR A 12 -19.91 -49.54 2.57
C THR A 12 -20.66 -50.00 1.33
N MET A 13 -22.00 -50.06 1.33
CA MET A 13 -22.77 -50.37 0.12
C MET A 13 -22.86 -49.18 -0.82
N ASP A 14 -23.05 -47.97 -0.31
CA ASP A 14 -23.12 -46.76 -1.12
C ASP A 14 -21.75 -46.39 -1.72
N THR A 15 -20.66 -46.56 -0.96
CA THR A 15 -19.31 -46.13 -1.38
C THR A 15 -18.33 -47.27 -1.71
N GLY A 16 -18.64 -48.52 -1.35
CA GLY A 16 -17.69 -49.65 -1.42
C GLY A 16 -17.66 -50.39 -2.75
N SER A 17 -16.65 -51.26 -2.89
CA SER A 17 -16.31 -51.95 -4.13
C SER A 17 -17.25 -53.13 -4.41
N LYS A 18 -17.35 -53.59 -5.67
CA LYS A 18 -18.19 -54.74 -6.05
C LYS A 18 -17.86 -56.03 -5.28
N SER A 19 -16.62 -56.19 -4.82
CA SER A 19 -16.18 -57.30 -3.94
C SER A 19 -16.81 -57.21 -2.55
N ASP A 20 -16.91 -56.01 -1.99
CA ASP A 20 -17.41 -55.76 -0.64
C ASP A 20 -18.92 -56.04 -0.61
N ARG A 21 -19.63 -55.64 -1.68
CA ARG A 21 -21.05 -55.99 -1.92
C ARG A 21 -21.28 -57.50 -1.97
N LYS A 22 -20.36 -58.26 -2.54
CA LYS A 22 -20.46 -59.73 -2.66
C LYS A 22 -20.17 -60.42 -1.34
N LEU A 23 -19.13 -60.00 -0.60
CA LEU A 23 -18.82 -60.49 0.73
C LEU A 23 -19.96 -60.22 1.72
N MET A 24 -20.68 -59.11 1.53
CA MET A 24 -21.82 -58.75 2.36
C MET A 24 -23.10 -59.51 2.01
N GLN A 25 -23.23 -60.07 0.81
CA GLN A 25 -24.34 -60.99 0.50
C GLN A 25 -24.18 -62.35 1.21
N ASP A 26 -22.95 -62.72 1.59
CA ASP A 26 -22.62 -63.96 2.29
C ASP A 26 -22.79 -63.86 3.82
N VAL A 27 -22.91 -62.66 4.40
CA VAL A 27 -23.22 -62.51 5.83
C VAL A 27 -24.73 -62.67 6.05
N GLY A 28 -25.12 -63.57 6.97
CA GLY A 28 -26.51 -63.94 7.26
C GLY A 28 -27.35 -62.85 7.91
N PHE A 29 -27.67 -61.79 7.18
CA PHE A 29 -28.61 -60.75 7.58
C PHE A 29 -30.06 -61.26 7.66
N SER A 30 -30.91 -60.57 8.43
CA SER A 30 -32.35 -60.85 8.42
C SER A 30 -32.95 -60.58 7.03
N GLU A 31 -33.91 -61.41 6.63
CA GLU A 31 -34.55 -61.32 5.31
C GLU A 31 -35.22 -59.97 5.07
N ASP A 32 -35.78 -59.37 6.13
CA ASP A 32 -36.43 -58.05 6.07
C ASP A 32 -35.42 -56.91 5.82
N LEU A 33 -34.23 -56.99 6.41
CA LEU A 33 -33.17 -56.00 6.20
C LEU A 33 -32.59 -56.14 4.80
N LYS A 34 -32.44 -57.38 4.30
CA LYS A 34 -32.04 -57.64 2.92
C LYS A 34 -33.02 -57.03 1.92
N LYS A 35 -34.33 -57.21 2.12
CA LYS A 35 -35.36 -56.59 1.27
C LYS A 35 -35.29 -55.06 1.31
N GLN A 36 -35.13 -54.46 2.50
CA GLN A 36 -34.96 -53.01 2.65
C GLN A 36 -33.71 -52.48 1.93
N LEU A 37 -32.60 -53.23 1.99
CA LEU A 37 -31.37 -52.88 1.27
C LEU A 37 -31.54 -53.03 -0.23
N GLU A 38 -32.18 -54.08 -0.72
CA GLU A 38 -32.48 -54.27 -2.14
C GLU A 38 -33.40 -53.16 -2.67
N GLU A 39 -34.43 -52.76 -1.91
CA GLU A 39 -35.30 -51.64 -2.23
C GLU A 39 -34.54 -50.31 -2.26
N ARG A 40 -33.65 -50.06 -1.30
CA ARG A 40 -32.78 -48.88 -1.30
C ARG A 40 -31.78 -48.88 -2.45
N ILE A 41 -31.21 -50.03 -2.81
CA ILE A 41 -30.34 -50.15 -3.99
C ILE A 41 -31.13 -49.87 -5.26
N ALA A 42 -32.36 -50.38 -5.36
CA ALA A 42 -33.23 -50.07 -6.48
C ALA A 42 -33.59 -48.58 -6.53
N GLN A 43 -33.88 -47.96 -5.37
CA GLN A 43 -34.15 -46.52 -5.27
C GLN A 43 -32.94 -45.67 -5.64
N THR A 44 -31.75 -45.96 -5.11
CA THR A 44 -30.51 -45.23 -5.42
C THR A 44 -30.08 -45.45 -6.87
N ALA A 45 -30.21 -46.65 -7.42
CA ALA A 45 -29.96 -46.93 -8.83
C ALA A 45 -30.96 -46.19 -9.73
N PHE A 46 -32.24 -46.14 -9.34
CA PHE A 46 -33.28 -45.40 -10.06
C PHE A 46 -33.04 -43.89 -10.00
N GLU A 47 -32.69 -43.34 -8.83
CA GLU A 47 -32.28 -41.95 -8.66
C GLU A 47 -31.01 -41.64 -9.46
N GLY A 48 -30.06 -42.57 -9.54
CA GLY A 48 -28.83 -42.47 -10.33
C GLY A 48 -29.06 -42.49 -11.84
N GLN A 49 -30.05 -43.25 -12.31
CA GLN A 49 -30.47 -43.26 -13.72
C GLN A 49 -31.33 -42.03 -14.06
N SER A 50 -32.12 -41.56 -13.09
CA SER A 50 -33.09 -40.46 -13.25
C SER A 50 -32.68 -39.20 -12.47
N GLN A 51 -31.39 -38.88 -12.45
CA GLN A 51 -30.85 -37.81 -11.59
C GLN A 51 -31.53 -36.45 -11.82
N GLN A 52 -31.83 -36.12 -13.08
CA GLN A 52 -32.49 -34.86 -13.44
C GLN A 52 -33.95 -34.79 -13.00
N ALA A 53 -34.69 -35.90 -13.10
CA ALA A 53 -36.08 -35.96 -12.65
C ALA A 53 -36.12 -35.91 -11.13
N ALA A 54 -35.20 -36.61 -10.46
CA ALA A 54 -35.07 -36.60 -9.01
C ALA A 54 -34.71 -35.20 -8.46
N SER A 55 -33.79 -34.46 -9.10
CA SER A 55 -33.45 -33.09 -8.70
C SER A 55 -34.62 -32.11 -8.90
N GLN A 56 -35.38 -32.25 -10.00
CA GLN A 56 -36.58 -31.44 -10.26
C GLN A 56 -37.73 -31.72 -9.28
N VAL A 57 -37.87 -32.95 -8.79
CA VAL A 57 -38.87 -33.29 -7.78
C VAL A 57 -38.44 -32.86 -6.38
N LYS A 58 -37.14 -32.92 -6.07
CA LYS A 58 -36.58 -32.54 -4.75
C LYS A 58 -36.47 -31.02 -4.54
N MET A 59 -36.56 -30.20 -5.59
CA MET A 59 -36.46 -28.74 -5.47
C MET A 59 -37.75 -28.10 -4.94
N SER A 60 -37.60 -27.06 -4.11
CA SER A 60 -38.75 -26.31 -3.57
C SER A 60 -39.42 -25.43 -4.64
N THR A 61 -40.73 -25.23 -4.53
CA THR A 61 -41.50 -24.37 -5.46
C THR A 61 -41.06 -22.89 -5.42
N SER A 62 -40.36 -22.46 -4.35
CA SER A 62 -39.82 -21.11 -4.21
C SER A 62 -38.47 -20.90 -4.90
N ALA A 63 -37.90 -21.93 -5.54
CA ALA A 63 -36.59 -21.85 -6.17
C ALA A 63 -36.60 -20.89 -7.37
N GLY A 64 -35.63 -19.97 -7.42
CA GLY A 64 -35.48 -19.01 -8.52
C GLY A 64 -35.02 -19.68 -9.82
N LYS A 65 -35.23 -19.01 -10.95
CA LYS A 65 -35.01 -19.54 -12.31
C LYS A 65 -33.65 -20.22 -12.50
N GLY A 66 -32.56 -19.61 -12.04
CA GLY A 66 -31.23 -20.22 -12.14
C GLY A 66 -31.09 -21.54 -11.38
N THR A 67 -31.74 -21.69 -10.22
CA THR A 67 -31.77 -22.95 -9.47
C THR A 67 -32.60 -24.01 -10.18
N GLN A 68 -33.70 -23.61 -10.82
CA GLN A 68 -34.51 -24.52 -11.65
C GLN A 68 -33.71 -25.02 -12.86
N ASP A 69 -32.97 -24.12 -13.51
CA ASP A 69 -32.17 -24.44 -14.69
C ASP A 69 -30.98 -25.36 -14.34
N ILE A 70 -30.34 -25.15 -13.18
CA ILE A 70 -29.30 -26.05 -12.65
C ILE A 70 -29.88 -27.42 -12.29
N ALA A 71 -31.04 -27.46 -11.63
CA ALA A 71 -31.68 -28.73 -11.27
C ALA A 71 -32.12 -29.52 -12.51
N ALA A 72 -32.52 -28.84 -13.60
CA ALA A 72 -32.91 -29.46 -14.85
C ALA A 72 -31.73 -29.80 -15.78
N ALA A 73 -30.51 -29.37 -15.47
CA ALA A 73 -29.34 -29.58 -16.31
C ALA A 73 -28.97 -31.08 -16.41
N GLN A 74 -28.35 -31.47 -17.52
CA GLN A 74 -27.81 -32.84 -17.70
C GLN A 74 -26.64 -33.07 -16.74
N PRO A 75 -26.52 -34.26 -16.13
CA PRO A 75 -25.36 -34.58 -15.31
C PRO A 75 -24.11 -34.58 -16.19
N TRP A 76 -22.99 -34.13 -15.62
CA TRP A 76 -21.72 -34.06 -16.34
C TRP A 76 -21.18 -35.46 -16.64
N THR A 77 -21.05 -35.81 -17.92
CA THR A 77 -20.57 -37.12 -18.39
C THR A 77 -19.08 -37.14 -18.76
N GLY A 78 -18.36 -36.03 -18.53
CA GLY A 78 -16.96 -35.86 -18.96
C GLY A 78 -16.80 -35.19 -20.32
N THR A 79 -17.87 -35.10 -21.11
CA THR A 79 -17.92 -34.34 -22.36
C THR A 79 -19.05 -33.31 -22.29
N GLU A 80 -18.78 -32.11 -22.78
CA GLU A 80 -19.82 -31.08 -22.90
C GLU A 80 -20.74 -31.37 -24.10
N THR A 81 -22.02 -31.04 -23.96
CA THR A 81 -22.95 -31.11 -25.09
C THR A 81 -22.75 -29.91 -26.02
N LEU A 82 -23.06 -30.07 -27.31
CA LEU A 82 -22.96 -28.96 -28.28
C LEU A 82 -23.84 -27.75 -27.90
N HIS A 83 -24.97 -28.00 -27.21
CA HIS A 83 -25.84 -26.93 -26.74
C HIS A 83 -25.19 -26.12 -25.61
N ASP A 84 -24.59 -26.81 -24.64
CA ASP A 84 -23.93 -26.18 -23.49
C ASP A 84 -22.65 -25.46 -23.91
N SER A 85 -21.87 -26.03 -24.83
CA SER A 85 -20.68 -25.38 -25.39
C SER A 85 -21.04 -24.11 -26.16
N ALA A 86 -22.10 -24.15 -26.99
CA ALA A 86 -22.60 -22.96 -27.69
C ALA A 86 -23.13 -21.90 -26.71
N LEU A 87 -23.87 -22.30 -25.67
CA LEU A 87 -24.39 -21.37 -24.65
C LEU A 87 -23.25 -20.69 -23.90
N ARG A 88 -22.21 -21.43 -23.53
CA ARG A 88 -20.99 -20.89 -22.93
C ARG A 88 -20.28 -19.90 -23.85
N MET A 89 -20.12 -20.23 -25.13
CA MET A 89 -19.54 -19.30 -26.11
C MET A 89 -20.34 -18.02 -26.25
N LEU A 90 -21.68 -18.10 -26.18
CA LEU A 90 -22.55 -16.93 -26.18
C LEU A 90 -22.42 -16.10 -24.90
N ASP A 91 -22.45 -16.74 -23.73
CA ASP A 91 -22.27 -16.08 -22.43
C ASP A 91 -20.89 -15.41 -22.31
N ASP A 92 -19.84 -16.04 -22.84
CA ASP A 92 -18.47 -15.48 -22.88
C ASP A 92 -18.35 -14.33 -23.89
N SER A 93 -19.09 -14.37 -25.01
CA SER A 93 -19.12 -13.28 -25.99
C SER A 93 -19.79 -12.01 -25.44
N HIS A 94 -20.77 -12.17 -24.55
CA HIS A 94 -21.53 -11.08 -23.97
C HIS A 94 -21.04 -10.76 -22.55
N LYS A 95 -20.25 -9.69 -22.41
CA LYS A 95 -19.91 -9.15 -21.09
C LYS A 95 -21.19 -8.77 -20.35
N LYS A 96 -21.53 -9.49 -19.27
CA LYS A 96 -22.66 -9.16 -18.39
C LYS A 96 -22.49 -7.70 -17.95
N LEU A 97 -23.40 -6.83 -18.37
CA LEU A 97 -23.37 -5.42 -17.99
C LEU A 97 -23.36 -5.35 -16.46
N ARG A 98 -22.31 -4.74 -15.90
CA ARG A 98 -22.24 -4.49 -14.46
C ARG A 98 -23.48 -3.68 -14.11
N SER A 99 -24.38 -4.26 -13.31
CA SER A 99 -25.59 -3.54 -12.90
C SER A 99 -25.16 -2.19 -12.36
N THR A 100 -25.72 -1.11 -12.94
CA THR A 100 -25.35 0.22 -12.52
C THR A 100 -25.68 0.35 -11.05
N TYR A 101 -24.71 0.81 -10.25
CA TYR A 101 -24.94 1.14 -8.85
C TYR A 101 -26.04 2.20 -8.80
N LYS A 102 -27.28 1.77 -8.55
CA LYS A 102 -28.44 2.65 -8.50
C LYS A 102 -28.42 3.30 -7.13
N SER A 103 -28.04 4.57 -7.07
CA SER A 103 -28.13 5.35 -5.84
C SER A 103 -29.54 5.25 -5.27
N PRO A 104 -29.73 5.06 -3.94
CA PRO A 104 -31.05 4.99 -3.35
C PRO A 104 -31.84 6.25 -3.69
N ALA A 105 -32.83 6.11 -4.58
CA ALA A 105 -33.71 7.21 -4.92
C ALA A 105 -34.60 7.53 -3.71
N VAL A 106 -34.62 8.78 -3.30
CA VAL A 106 -35.52 9.25 -2.24
C VAL A 106 -36.94 9.08 -2.76
N PRO A 107 -37.80 8.25 -2.14
CA PRO A 107 -39.14 8.03 -2.65
C PRO A 107 -39.94 9.33 -2.52
N HIS A 108 -40.43 9.84 -3.64
CA HIS A 108 -41.45 10.88 -3.66
C HIS A 108 -42.67 10.34 -2.91
N LYS A 109 -42.98 10.97 -1.77
CA LYS A 109 -44.01 10.49 -0.85
C LYS A 109 -45.38 10.80 -1.43
N SER A 110 -45.91 9.86 -2.20
CA SER A 110 -47.27 9.92 -2.69
C SER A 110 -48.22 9.90 -1.50
N LEU A 111 -49.06 10.94 -1.36
CA LEU A 111 -50.05 11.05 -0.27
C LEU A 111 -51.23 10.08 -0.42
N ARG A 112 -51.21 9.23 -1.45
CA ARG A 112 -52.22 8.19 -1.64
C ARG A 112 -51.99 7.06 -0.62
N PRO A 113 -53.03 6.56 0.06
CA PRO A 113 -52.91 5.41 0.95
C PRO A 113 -52.33 4.21 0.19
N ALA A 114 -51.10 3.83 0.53
CA ALA A 114 -50.44 2.66 -0.05
C ALA A 114 -51.00 1.37 0.59
N PRO A 115 -51.05 0.26 -0.15
CA PRO A 115 -51.42 -1.03 0.42
C PRO A 115 -50.48 -1.41 1.57
N LYS A 116 -51.03 -2.03 2.62
CA LYS A 116 -50.26 -2.43 3.80
C LYS A 116 -49.15 -3.39 3.37
N LYS A 117 -47.89 -3.03 3.67
CA LYS A 117 -46.72 -3.86 3.37
C LYS A 117 -46.81 -5.14 4.21
N THR A 118 -46.71 -6.29 3.55
CA THR A 118 -46.66 -7.60 4.21
C THR A 118 -45.24 -7.80 4.77
N TYR A 119 -45.13 -7.86 6.10
CA TYR A 119 -43.85 -8.15 6.77
C TYR A 119 -43.68 -9.66 6.91
N SER A 120 -42.48 -10.15 6.59
CA SER A 120 -42.05 -11.51 6.89
C SER A 120 -42.02 -11.76 8.40
N ALA A 121 -42.15 -13.01 8.83
CA ALA A 121 -42.08 -13.37 10.26
C ALA A 121 -40.78 -12.88 10.92
N ALA A 122 -39.66 -12.92 10.18
CA ALA A 122 -38.38 -12.40 10.65
C ALA A 122 -38.41 -10.88 10.89
N ASP A 123 -38.97 -10.10 9.95
CA ASP A 123 -39.11 -8.64 10.09
C ASP A 123 -40.04 -8.25 11.25
N ARG A 124 -41.08 -9.06 11.50
CA ARG A 124 -41.98 -8.85 12.64
C ARG A 124 -41.26 -9.07 13.96
N LEU A 125 -40.44 -10.10 14.06
CA LEU A 125 -39.65 -10.37 15.27
C LEU A 125 -38.57 -9.32 15.48
N ALA A 126 -37.87 -8.89 14.43
CA ALA A 126 -36.87 -7.82 14.51
C ALA A 126 -37.53 -6.49 14.95
N SER A 127 -38.63 -6.10 14.31
CA SER A 127 -39.34 -4.86 14.69
C SER A 127 -40.00 -4.95 16.06
N ALA A 128 -40.45 -6.14 16.50
CA ALA A 128 -40.92 -6.34 17.87
C ALA A 128 -39.78 -6.16 18.87
N ARG A 129 -38.62 -6.77 18.63
CA ARG A 129 -37.43 -6.59 19.45
C ARG A 129 -37.01 -5.12 19.55
N ASP A 130 -36.98 -4.41 18.43
CA ASP A 130 -36.63 -2.98 18.40
C ASP A 130 -37.68 -2.12 19.12
N LYS A 131 -38.97 -2.45 19.02
CA LYS A 131 -40.02 -1.75 19.79
C LYS A 131 -39.90 -2.02 21.28
N THR A 132 -39.57 -3.26 21.67
CA THR A 132 -39.36 -3.60 23.09
C THR A 132 -38.13 -2.91 23.65
N SER A 133 -37.05 -2.76 22.87
CA SER A 133 -35.88 -2.00 23.32
C SER A 133 -36.19 -0.51 23.46
N ILE A 134 -36.91 0.09 22.50
CA ILE A 134 -37.36 1.49 22.59
C ILE A 134 -38.25 1.71 23.82
N TYR A 135 -39.18 0.79 24.09
CA TYR A 135 -40.08 0.89 25.25
C TYR A 135 -39.33 0.71 26.57
N ALA A 136 -38.39 -0.24 26.62
CA ALA A 136 -37.51 -0.44 27.78
C ALA A 136 -36.65 0.79 28.07
N PHE A 137 -36.16 1.47 27.02
CA PHE A 137 -35.44 2.74 27.15
C PHE A 137 -36.36 3.90 27.53
N SER A 138 -37.62 3.93 27.09
CA SER A 138 -38.55 5.01 27.47
C SER A 138 -39.08 4.88 28.89
N GLN A 139 -39.04 3.67 29.47
CA GLN A 139 -39.46 3.39 30.85
C GLN A 139 -38.36 3.74 31.88
N GLN A 140 -37.14 4.06 31.44
CA GLN A 140 -36.08 4.59 32.29
C GLN A 140 -36.36 6.09 32.54
N ASP A 141 -37.08 6.39 33.62
CA ASP A 141 -37.47 7.74 34.04
C ASP A 141 -36.41 8.45 34.91
N ASP A 142 -35.19 7.90 35.02
CA ASP A 142 -34.14 8.39 35.93
C ASP A 142 -33.27 9.53 35.35
N MET A 143 -33.64 10.11 34.20
CA MET A 143 -32.83 11.14 33.52
C MET A 143 -33.54 12.51 33.50
N ASP A 144 -32.89 13.54 34.05
CA ASP A 144 -33.37 14.92 34.04
C ASP A 144 -33.70 15.39 32.61
N GLU A 145 -34.75 16.20 32.43
CA GLU A 145 -35.21 16.67 31.11
C GLU A 145 -34.08 17.34 30.29
N LYS A 146 -33.18 18.04 30.97
CA LYS A 146 -31.99 18.70 30.37
C LYS A 146 -30.93 17.69 29.91
N GLU A 147 -30.76 16.59 30.62
CA GLU A 147 -29.86 15.50 30.23
C GLU A 147 -30.47 14.70 29.08
N ARG A 148 -31.79 14.52 29.11
CA ARG A 148 -32.56 13.91 28.03
C ARG A 148 -32.49 14.73 26.73
N GLU A 149 -32.49 16.06 26.82
CA GLU A 149 -32.31 16.94 25.67
C GLU A 149 -30.89 16.94 25.12
N LYS A 150 -29.87 16.94 25.98
CA LYS A 150 -28.47 16.80 25.57
C LYS A 150 -28.22 15.45 24.90
N TRP A 151 -28.79 14.38 25.46
CA TRP A 151 -28.73 13.04 24.90
C TRP A 151 -29.47 12.94 23.56
N ARG A 152 -30.66 13.55 23.45
CA ARG A 152 -31.39 13.69 22.17
C ARG A 152 -30.58 14.49 21.16
N LYS A 153 -29.88 15.54 21.59
CA LYS A 153 -29.01 16.36 20.75
C LYS A 153 -27.80 15.57 20.27
N GLU A 154 -27.14 14.80 21.14
CA GLU A 154 -25.99 13.96 20.80
C GLU A 154 -26.37 12.81 19.86
N LEU A 155 -27.49 12.12 20.11
CA LEU A 155 -28.03 11.13 19.19
C LEU A 155 -28.39 11.78 17.85
N LYS A 156 -29.04 12.95 17.86
CA LYS A 156 -29.36 13.68 16.64
C LYS A 156 -28.10 14.08 15.88
N GLU A 157 -27.06 14.57 16.54
CA GLU A 157 -25.77 14.92 15.94
C GLU A 157 -25.11 13.70 15.26
N ARG A 158 -25.09 12.54 15.93
CA ARG A 158 -24.56 11.27 15.38
C ARG A 158 -25.32 10.78 14.14
N PHE A 159 -26.62 11.03 14.06
CA PHE A 159 -27.48 10.60 12.95
C PHE A 159 -27.78 11.70 11.92
N THR A 160 -27.40 12.95 12.19
CA THR A 160 -27.51 14.03 11.21
C THR A 160 -26.41 13.90 10.14
N PRO A 161 -26.67 14.35 8.90
CA PRO A 161 -25.70 14.33 7.82
C PRO A 161 -24.38 15.09 8.12
N GLY A 162 -24.33 15.90 9.20
CA GLY A 162 -23.17 16.70 9.60
C GLY A 162 -22.03 15.92 10.28
N ALA A 163 -22.29 14.70 10.78
CA ALA A 163 -21.22 13.82 11.28
C ALA A 163 -20.44 13.12 10.15
N ARG A 164 -20.85 13.31 8.89
CA ARG A 164 -20.08 12.91 7.71
C ARG A 164 -19.14 14.06 7.34
N PRO A 165 -17.89 13.78 6.90
CA PRO A 165 -16.86 14.80 6.75
C PRO A 165 -17.23 15.95 5.79
N MET A 166 -18.21 15.78 4.89
CA MET A 166 -18.84 16.88 4.14
C MET A 166 -20.32 16.54 3.81
N PRO A 167 -21.28 17.46 3.99
CA PRO A 167 -22.64 17.27 3.51
C PRO A 167 -22.69 17.38 1.97
N THR A 168 -23.34 16.43 1.31
CA THR A 168 -23.34 16.29 -0.16
C THR A 168 -24.37 17.17 -0.88
N THR A 169 -25.24 17.88 -0.16
CA THR A 169 -26.30 18.73 -0.72
C THR A 169 -26.08 20.20 -0.34
N LEU A 170 -26.40 21.12 -1.26
CA LEU A 170 -26.31 22.57 -1.03
C LEU A 170 -27.14 23.00 0.20
N GLN A 171 -28.33 22.44 0.38
CA GLN A 171 -29.17 22.69 1.57
C GLN A 171 -28.55 22.15 2.87
N GLY A 172 -27.82 21.03 2.79
CA GLY A 172 -27.07 20.49 3.93
C GLY A 172 -25.89 21.38 4.32
N LEU A 173 -25.17 21.91 3.33
CA LEU A 173 -24.11 22.91 3.54
C LEU A 173 -24.67 24.20 4.16
N THR A 174 -25.81 24.71 3.70
CA THR A 174 -26.42 25.91 4.29
C THR A 174 -26.87 25.68 5.73
N SER A 175 -27.43 24.51 6.05
CA SER A 175 -27.82 24.18 7.42
C SER A 175 -26.62 24.06 8.35
N LEU A 176 -25.54 23.43 7.90
CA LEU A 176 -24.29 23.29 8.66
C LEU A 176 -23.56 24.63 8.81
N ALA A 177 -23.62 25.49 7.79
CA ALA A 177 -23.11 26.85 7.87
C ALA A 177 -23.89 27.66 8.89
N ASN A 178 -25.23 27.62 8.85
CA ASN A 178 -26.07 28.32 9.82
C ASN A 178 -25.84 27.83 11.25
N GLU A 179 -25.73 26.51 11.45
CA GLU A 179 -25.40 25.94 12.76
C GLU A 179 -24.05 26.46 13.24
N ARG A 180 -22.98 26.38 12.42
CA ARG A 180 -21.65 26.91 12.78
C ARG A 180 -21.67 28.42 13.05
N ILE A 181 -22.50 29.18 12.33
CA ILE A 181 -22.68 30.62 12.56
C ILE A 181 -23.33 30.85 13.93
N GLU A 182 -24.41 30.15 14.26
CA GLU A 182 -25.09 30.23 15.56
C GLU A 182 -24.16 29.84 16.71
N ASP A 183 -23.40 28.77 16.52
CA ASP A 183 -22.41 28.25 17.47
C ASP A 183 -21.27 29.25 17.71
N ALA A 184 -20.81 29.94 16.66
CA ALA A 184 -19.79 31.00 16.76
C ALA A 184 -20.37 32.31 17.36
N ILE A 185 -21.66 32.61 17.13
CA ILE A 185 -22.39 33.70 17.80
C ILE A 185 -22.50 33.41 19.30
N ALA A 186 -22.85 32.16 19.68
CA ALA A 186 -22.94 31.73 21.07
C ALA A 186 -21.60 31.80 21.78
N ARG A 187 -20.50 31.42 21.11
CA ARG A 187 -19.12 31.59 21.60
C ARG A 187 -18.66 33.05 21.64
N GLY A 188 -19.46 33.98 21.12
CA GLY A 188 -19.14 35.42 21.11
C GLY A 188 -18.06 35.82 20.11
N GLN A 189 -17.69 34.94 19.16
CA GLN A 189 -16.63 35.20 18.17
C GLN A 189 -16.96 36.40 17.26
N PHE A 190 -18.25 36.67 17.02
CA PHE A 190 -18.73 37.82 16.24
C PHE A 190 -18.77 39.16 16.99
N LYS A 191 -18.48 39.18 18.30
CA LYS A 191 -18.57 40.40 19.11
C LYS A 191 -17.40 41.35 18.85
N ASN A 192 -16.19 40.83 18.66
CA ASN A 192 -14.94 41.60 18.53
C ASN A 192 -14.30 41.50 17.13
N ILE A 193 -15.09 41.24 16.09
CA ILE A 193 -14.57 41.30 14.73
C ILE A 193 -14.50 42.79 14.35
N PRO A 194 -13.32 43.31 13.94
CA PRO A 194 -13.22 44.68 13.50
C PRO A 194 -14.09 44.87 12.24
N ARG A 195 -15.11 45.73 12.34
CA ARG A 195 -16.11 45.95 11.29
C ARG A 195 -15.64 47.08 10.38
N GLY A 196 -15.55 46.81 9.07
CA GLY A 196 -15.17 47.81 8.07
C GLY A 196 -15.07 47.20 6.67
N LYS A 197 -15.26 48.01 5.61
CA LYS A 197 -15.03 47.57 4.22
C LYS A 197 -13.57 47.13 4.08
N GLY A 198 -13.33 45.88 3.70
CA GLY A 198 -11.99 45.34 3.43
C GLY A 198 -11.26 44.72 4.63
N MET A 199 -11.81 44.76 5.85
CA MET A 199 -11.26 43.98 6.96
C MET A 199 -11.73 42.52 6.88
N ASN A 200 -10.78 41.59 6.91
CA ASN A 200 -10.94 40.14 6.67
C ASN A 200 -11.22 39.73 5.21
N VAL A 201 -11.02 40.64 4.25
CA VAL A 201 -10.95 40.30 2.83
C VAL A 201 -9.54 40.59 2.38
N GLU A 202 -8.76 39.56 2.08
CA GLU A 202 -7.47 39.74 1.41
C GLU A 202 -7.77 40.39 0.06
N ARG A 203 -7.34 41.64 -0.09
CA ARG A 203 -7.49 42.34 -1.37
C ARG A 203 -6.47 41.75 -2.31
N ASP A 204 -6.93 40.95 -3.27
CA ASP A 204 -6.05 40.44 -4.30
C ASP A 204 -5.51 41.62 -5.11
N TYR A 205 -4.24 41.97 -4.90
CA TYR A 205 -3.58 43.08 -5.59
C TYR A 205 -3.57 42.88 -7.11
N ASN A 206 -3.55 41.62 -7.56
CA ASN A 206 -3.56 41.23 -8.98
C ASN A 206 -4.92 41.42 -9.66
N ALA A 207 -6.02 41.48 -8.90
CA ALA A 207 -7.36 41.68 -9.46
C ALA A 207 -7.55 43.07 -10.09
N ASN A 208 -6.74 44.04 -9.66
CA ASN A 208 -6.77 45.41 -10.12
C ASN A 208 -5.55 45.77 -11.01
N SER A 209 -4.78 44.75 -11.44
CA SER A 209 -3.61 45.00 -12.27
C SER A 209 -4.06 45.40 -13.71
N PRO A 210 -3.53 46.50 -14.29
CA PRO A 210 -3.87 46.91 -15.65
C PRO A 210 -3.32 45.96 -16.74
N PHE A 211 -2.42 45.05 -16.36
CA PHE A 211 -1.69 44.17 -17.27
C PHE A 211 -2.29 42.76 -17.36
N LEU A 212 -3.25 42.41 -16.50
CA LEU A 212 -3.98 41.15 -16.56
C LEU A 212 -5.43 41.47 -16.90
N ASP A 213 -5.97 40.82 -17.93
CA ASP A 213 -7.40 40.92 -18.19
C ASP A 213 -8.18 40.25 -17.03
N THR A 214 -9.35 40.81 -16.71
CA THR A 214 -10.23 40.29 -15.65
C THR A 214 -10.56 38.82 -15.87
N THR A 215 -10.73 38.41 -17.13
CA THR A 215 -10.98 37.04 -17.57
C THR A 215 -9.81 36.11 -17.26
N GLU A 216 -8.58 36.52 -17.59
CA GLU A 216 -7.35 35.75 -17.32
C GLU A 216 -7.09 35.62 -15.82
N TYR A 217 -7.28 36.70 -15.08
CA TYR A 217 -7.18 36.72 -13.63
C TYR A 217 -8.16 35.73 -12.98
N PHE A 218 -9.45 35.79 -13.35
CA PHE A 218 -10.44 34.87 -12.81
C PHE A 218 -10.21 33.43 -13.27
N MET A 219 -9.80 33.21 -14.53
CA MET A 219 -9.45 31.88 -15.02
C MET A 219 -8.31 31.27 -14.22
N ASN A 220 -7.20 32.00 -14.03
CA ASN A 220 -6.07 31.53 -13.22
C ASN A 220 -6.46 31.30 -11.76
N LYS A 221 -7.31 32.17 -11.20
CA LYS A 221 -7.81 32.02 -9.84
C LYS A 221 -8.75 30.83 -9.68
N ILE A 222 -9.58 30.54 -10.68
CA ILE A 222 -10.44 29.35 -10.72
C ILE A 222 -9.58 28.09 -10.82
N ILE A 223 -8.57 28.08 -11.69
CA ILE A 223 -7.59 26.99 -11.81
C ILE A 223 -6.91 26.71 -10.45
N GLN A 224 -6.42 27.76 -9.78
CA GLN A 224 -5.78 27.64 -8.47
C GLN A 224 -6.74 27.18 -7.37
N LYS A 225 -7.97 27.75 -7.32
CA LYS A 225 -8.94 27.44 -6.25
C LYS A 225 -9.64 26.10 -6.41
N GLN A 226 -9.85 25.64 -7.63
CA GLN A 226 -10.48 24.35 -7.91
C GLN A 226 -9.45 23.22 -7.99
N GLU A 227 -8.16 23.52 -7.76
CA GLU A 227 -7.04 22.58 -7.89
C GLU A 227 -7.04 21.83 -9.24
N ILE A 228 -7.57 22.48 -10.29
CA ILE A 228 -7.69 21.86 -11.61
C ILE A 228 -6.34 21.96 -12.28
N VAL A 229 -5.70 20.81 -12.44
CA VAL A 229 -4.44 20.69 -13.15
C VAL A 229 -4.76 20.57 -14.65
N PRO A 230 -4.18 21.43 -15.52
CA PRO A 230 -4.33 21.27 -16.96
C PRO A 230 -4.08 19.81 -17.40
N PRO A 231 -4.87 19.25 -18.35
CA PRO A 231 -4.80 17.82 -18.68
C PRO A 231 -3.41 17.31 -19.08
N TRP A 232 -2.59 18.17 -19.71
CA TRP A 232 -1.22 17.82 -20.07
C TRP A 232 -0.28 17.73 -18.84
N ILE A 233 -0.54 18.48 -17.77
CA ILE A 233 0.22 18.39 -16.51
C ILE A 233 -0.17 17.12 -15.75
N GLU A 234 -1.43 16.67 -15.79
CA GLU A 234 -1.82 15.36 -15.24
C GLU A 234 -1.03 14.23 -15.91
N LYS A 235 -0.99 14.25 -17.25
CA LYS A 235 -0.16 13.32 -18.04
C LYS A 235 1.33 13.49 -17.76
N GLN A 236 1.79 14.71 -17.48
CA GLN A 236 3.17 14.94 -17.07
C GLN A 236 3.48 14.21 -15.77
N GLN A 237 2.61 14.35 -14.78
CA GLN A 237 2.78 13.70 -13.48
C GLN A 237 2.74 12.18 -13.65
N GLU A 238 1.82 11.66 -14.47
CA GLU A 238 1.74 10.24 -14.79
C GLU A 238 3.02 9.74 -15.47
N LEU A 239 3.51 10.45 -16.48
CA LEU A 239 4.77 10.13 -17.17
C LEU A 239 5.95 10.12 -16.20
N VAL A 240 6.07 11.13 -15.35
CA VAL A 240 7.14 11.24 -14.36
C VAL A 240 7.08 10.10 -13.35
N LYS A 241 5.88 9.76 -12.86
CA LYS A 241 5.66 8.62 -11.96
C LYS A 241 6.03 7.30 -12.64
N LEU A 242 5.58 7.07 -13.86
CA LEU A 242 5.88 5.86 -14.64
C LEU A 242 7.39 5.73 -14.86
N VAL A 243 8.05 6.79 -15.33
CA VAL A 243 9.51 6.80 -15.52
C VAL A 243 10.27 6.57 -14.21
N ALA A 244 9.83 7.18 -13.10
CA ALA A 244 10.45 7.00 -11.80
C ALA A 244 10.31 5.56 -11.28
N THR A 245 9.11 4.96 -11.42
CA THR A 245 8.87 3.56 -11.05
C THR A 245 9.68 2.59 -11.91
N PHE A 246 9.73 2.81 -13.24
CA PHE A 246 10.56 2.04 -14.15
C PHE A 246 12.04 2.11 -13.77
N ARG A 247 12.61 3.31 -13.62
CA ARG A 247 14.00 3.50 -13.20
C ARG A 247 14.29 2.91 -11.83
N GLY A 248 13.35 3.06 -10.89
CA GLY A 248 13.45 2.49 -9.55
C GLY A 248 13.54 0.96 -9.58
N ARG A 249 12.68 0.29 -10.35
CA ARG A 249 12.72 -1.16 -10.55
C ARG A 249 14.03 -1.59 -11.22
N LEU A 250 14.36 -0.95 -12.35
CA LEU A 250 15.57 -1.25 -13.11
C LEU A 250 16.84 -1.17 -12.24
N ARG A 251 16.98 -0.13 -11.42
CA ARG A 251 18.11 0.01 -10.49
C ARG A 251 18.11 -1.05 -9.41
N ASN A 252 16.96 -1.34 -8.81
CA ASN A 252 16.87 -2.31 -7.73
C ASN A 252 17.17 -3.73 -8.23
N ASP A 253 16.63 -4.09 -9.39
CA ASP A 253 16.82 -5.41 -9.99
C ASP A 253 18.27 -5.60 -10.43
N TRP A 254 18.85 -4.60 -11.10
CA TRP A 254 20.27 -4.61 -11.45
C TRP A 254 21.19 -4.64 -10.22
N ARG A 255 20.95 -3.78 -9.22
CA ARG A 255 21.75 -3.74 -7.97
C ARG A 255 21.72 -5.08 -7.25
N ARG A 256 20.56 -5.74 -7.18
CA ARG A 256 20.41 -7.06 -6.56
C ARG A 256 21.13 -8.13 -7.38
N HIS A 257 20.97 -8.12 -8.70
CA HIS A 257 21.60 -9.07 -9.60
C HIS A 257 23.13 -8.94 -9.56
N ALA A 258 23.66 -7.73 -9.74
CA ALA A 258 25.10 -7.43 -9.69
C ALA A 258 25.71 -7.80 -8.34
N ALA A 259 25.06 -7.45 -7.22
CA ALA A 259 25.57 -7.80 -5.89
C ALA A 259 25.56 -9.32 -5.66
N ARG A 260 24.58 -10.05 -6.23
CA ARG A 260 24.55 -11.52 -6.20
C ARG A 260 25.66 -12.12 -7.06
N SER A 261 25.81 -11.66 -8.29
CA SER A 261 26.83 -12.15 -9.23
C SER A 261 28.24 -11.93 -8.70
N ILE A 262 28.55 -10.74 -8.16
CA ILE A 262 29.85 -10.48 -7.53
C ILE A 262 30.06 -11.35 -6.30
N SER A 263 29.04 -11.56 -5.46
CA SER A 263 29.18 -12.45 -4.30
C SER A 263 29.34 -13.93 -4.70
N SER A 264 28.72 -14.38 -5.79
CA SER A 264 28.78 -15.78 -6.23
C SER A 264 30.11 -16.14 -6.87
N THR A 265 30.87 -15.15 -7.37
CA THR A 265 32.26 -15.39 -7.83
C THR A 265 33.22 -15.78 -6.69
N GLY A 266 32.78 -15.70 -5.43
CA GLY A 266 33.56 -16.13 -4.26
C GLY A 266 34.59 -15.10 -3.77
N GLY A 267 35.37 -15.50 -2.76
CA GLY A 267 36.37 -14.66 -2.07
C GLY A 267 35.86 -14.02 -0.78
N SER A 268 36.76 -13.36 -0.07
CA SER A 268 36.42 -12.62 1.16
C SER A 268 35.52 -11.41 0.86
N VAL A 269 34.76 -10.94 1.86
CA VAL A 269 33.90 -9.75 1.69
C VAL A 269 34.72 -8.53 1.28
N ALA A 270 35.93 -8.37 1.81
CA ALA A 270 36.84 -7.28 1.43
C ALA A 270 37.27 -7.35 -0.04
N GLU A 271 37.54 -8.55 -0.57
CA GLU A 271 37.85 -8.74 -1.99
C GLU A 271 36.64 -8.48 -2.90
N GLN A 272 35.44 -8.90 -2.48
CA GLN A 272 34.20 -8.62 -3.22
C GLN A 272 33.95 -7.11 -3.30
N VAL A 273 34.17 -6.38 -2.21
CA VAL A 273 34.07 -4.91 -2.16
C VAL A 273 35.14 -4.26 -3.03
N ARG A 274 36.39 -4.76 -3.01
CA ARG A 274 37.46 -4.29 -3.89
C ARG A 274 37.10 -4.49 -5.36
N ARG A 275 36.56 -5.65 -5.73
CA ARG A 275 36.11 -5.96 -7.09
C ARG A 275 34.97 -5.02 -7.53
N ALA A 276 33.97 -4.80 -6.66
CA ALA A 276 32.89 -3.86 -6.94
C ALA A 276 33.39 -2.42 -7.14
N ARG A 277 34.36 -1.97 -6.34
CA ARG A 277 35.02 -0.66 -6.53
C ARG A 277 35.80 -0.59 -7.86
N GLY A 278 36.51 -1.65 -8.23
CA GLY A 278 37.22 -1.72 -9.52
C GLY A 278 36.26 -1.62 -10.71
N PHE A 279 35.09 -2.29 -10.64
CA PHE A 279 34.04 -2.15 -11.63
C PHE A 279 33.43 -0.74 -11.65
N ALA A 280 33.24 -0.10 -10.49
CA ALA A 280 32.74 1.27 -10.44
C ALA A 280 33.67 2.27 -11.15
N LEU A 281 34.98 2.11 -10.98
CA LEU A 281 35.98 2.93 -11.69
C LEU A 281 35.98 2.65 -13.20
N ALA A 282 35.84 1.38 -13.61
CA ALA A 282 35.73 1.03 -15.03
C ALA A 282 34.47 1.62 -15.68
N GLU A 283 33.34 1.61 -14.96
CA GLU A 283 32.09 2.24 -15.40
C GLU A 283 32.23 3.76 -15.55
N GLU A 284 32.90 4.42 -14.61
CA GLU A 284 33.12 5.86 -14.67
C GLU A 284 33.93 6.27 -15.91
N GLN A 285 34.90 5.44 -16.31
CA GLN A 285 35.68 5.66 -17.54
C GLN A 285 34.85 5.48 -18.82
N VAL A 286 34.02 4.43 -18.89
CA VAL A 286 33.24 4.11 -20.10
C VAL A 286 31.97 4.97 -20.20
N ASN A 287 31.34 5.26 -19.07
CA ASN A 287 30.03 5.89 -18.97
C ASN A 287 30.03 6.87 -17.79
N PRO A 288 30.62 8.07 -18.00
CA PRO A 288 30.70 9.07 -16.96
C PRO A 288 29.30 9.51 -16.52
N ARG A 289 29.12 9.65 -15.22
CA ARG A 289 27.85 10.11 -14.65
C ARG A 289 27.65 11.58 -15.03
N THR A 290 26.49 11.91 -15.57
CA THR A 290 26.09 13.32 -15.74
C THR A 290 25.77 13.88 -14.37
N GLN A 291 26.71 14.57 -13.74
CA GLN A 291 26.45 15.35 -12.53
C GLN A 291 25.60 16.56 -12.90
N LYS A 292 24.62 16.90 -12.06
CA LYS A 292 23.88 18.16 -12.21
C LYS A 292 24.79 19.26 -11.68
N THR A 293 25.47 19.94 -12.58
CA THR A 293 26.16 21.19 -12.26
C THR A 293 25.12 22.31 -12.32
N GLU A 294 24.63 22.74 -11.16
CA GLU A 294 23.71 23.88 -11.10
C GLU A 294 24.54 25.16 -11.00
N THR A 295 24.56 25.94 -12.08
CA THR A 295 25.21 27.26 -12.10
C THR A 295 24.21 28.30 -11.61
N LEU A 296 24.33 28.68 -10.34
CA LEU A 296 23.52 29.72 -9.72
C LEU A 296 24.22 31.07 -9.92
N SER A 297 23.70 31.89 -10.82
CA SER A 297 24.13 33.28 -10.97
C SER A 297 23.33 34.18 -10.03
N SER A 298 23.96 34.70 -8.98
CA SER A 298 23.38 35.71 -8.08
C SER A 298 24.03 37.07 -8.33
N ILE A 299 23.29 38.14 -8.06
CA ILE A 299 23.80 39.52 -8.10
C ILE A 299 24.25 39.84 -6.68
N SER A 300 25.55 40.09 -6.48
CA SER A 300 26.08 40.55 -5.20
C SER A 300 25.59 41.96 -4.88
N SER A 301 25.65 42.38 -3.61
CA SER A 301 25.26 43.73 -3.16
C SER A 301 25.96 44.86 -3.92
N ASP A 302 27.12 44.58 -4.49
CA ASP A 302 27.95 45.54 -5.23
C ASP A 302 27.60 45.61 -6.73
N GLY A 303 26.55 44.91 -7.17
CA GLY A 303 26.10 44.88 -8.57
C GLY A 303 26.92 43.97 -9.50
N SER A 304 27.93 43.26 -8.98
CA SER A 304 28.69 42.25 -9.72
C SER A 304 27.92 40.94 -9.82
N LEU A 305 27.95 40.32 -11.02
CA LEU A 305 27.41 38.98 -11.25
C LEU A 305 28.36 37.93 -10.67
N MET A 306 27.89 37.17 -9.69
CA MET A 306 28.59 36.03 -9.10
C MET A 306 27.98 34.75 -9.66
N THR A 307 28.75 33.95 -10.39
CA THR A 307 28.35 32.62 -10.84
C THR A 307 28.89 31.57 -9.87
N VAL A 308 28.00 30.98 -9.07
CA VAL A 308 28.31 29.88 -8.16
C VAL A 308 27.95 28.57 -8.84
N THR A 309 28.94 27.74 -9.18
CA THR A 309 28.71 26.40 -9.73
C THR A 309 28.66 25.38 -8.60
N VAL A 310 27.48 24.80 -8.34
CA VAL A 310 27.32 23.73 -7.35
C VAL A 310 27.47 22.38 -8.05
N GLU A 311 28.52 21.63 -7.73
CA GLU A 311 28.73 20.25 -8.17
C GLU A 311 28.36 19.27 -7.04
N GLU A 312 27.41 18.37 -7.31
CA GLU A 312 27.07 17.28 -6.39
C GLU A 312 28.09 16.13 -6.54
N ARG A 313 29.11 16.09 -5.67
CA ARG A 313 30.05 14.95 -5.57
C ARG A 313 29.68 14.06 -4.38
N VAL A 314 29.48 12.76 -4.65
CA VAL A 314 29.34 11.75 -3.59
C VAL A 314 30.69 11.60 -2.90
N ALA A 315 30.76 11.89 -1.60
CA ALA A 315 31.98 11.86 -0.81
C ALA A 315 32.61 10.45 -0.82
N ALA A 316 33.69 10.29 -1.59
CA ALA A 316 34.65 9.22 -1.38
C ALA A 316 35.43 9.55 -0.10
N ALA A 317 35.38 8.66 0.88
CA ALA A 317 35.93 8.82 2.23
C ALA A 317 37.32 9.51 2.25
N VAL A 318 37.37 10.70 2.85
CA VAL A 318 38.63 11.40 3.19
C VAL A 318 39.05 10.96 4.61
N PRO A 319 40.34 10.67 4.86
CA PRO A 319 40.83 10.29 6.18
C PRO A 319 40.75 11.47 7.15
N LEU A 320 40.20 11.22 8.34
CA LEU A 320 40.22 12.15 9.47
C LEU A 320 41.62 12.16 10.10
N GLU A 321 42.30 13.31 10.12
CA GLU A 321 43.39 13.56 11.06
C GLU A 321 42.84 14.01 12.43
N PRO A 322 43.51 13.67 13.55
CA PRO A 322 42.95 13.79 14.88
C PRO A 322 43.24 15.16 15.49
N GLN A 323 42.21 15.80 16.04
CA GLN A 323 42.40 16.87 17.01
C GLN A 323 42.05 16.40 18.42
N SER A 324 42.89 16.87 19.33
CA SER A 324 43.06 16.57 20.74
C SER A 324 41.79 16.63 21.61
N ALA A 325 41.81 15.79 22.62
CA ALA A 325 40.81 15.64 23.68
C ALA A 325 40.47 16.94 24.44
N ALA A 326 39.18 17.17 24.69
CA ALA A 326 38.64 17.68 25.95
C ALA A 326 37.10 17.58 26.02
N SER A 327 36.64 17.09 27.18
CA SER A 327 35.31 17.21 27.81
C SER A 327 34.06 16.59 27.16
N ALA A 328 33.55 15.58 27.86
CA ALA A 328 32.26 14.94 27.69
C ALA A 328 31.10 15.82 28.20
N GLN A 329 29.99 15.84 27.44
CA GLN A 329 28.64 15.98 27.96
C GLN A 329 27.64 15.36 26.98
N GLU A 330 26.85 14.41 27.49
CA GLU A 330 25.79 13.67 26.78
C GLU A 330 24.56 14.56 26.55
N GLN A 331 24.13 14.73 25.29
CA GLN A 331 22.74 15.04 24.94
C GLN A 331 22.28 14.28 23.67
N ARG A 332 21.18 13.55 23.87
CA ARG A 332 20.16 12.99 22.96
C ARG A 332 20.30 13.17 21.44
N GLN A 333 20.23 12.03 20.75
CA GLN A 333 20.09 11.88 19.30
C GLN A 333 18.69 12.23 18.77
N SER A 334 18.66 13.02 17.69
CA SER A 334 17.63 13.09 16.65
C SER A 334 18.35 13.16 15.27
N PRO A 335 17.67 12.89 14.14
CA PRO A 335 18.24 12.16 13.00
C PRO A 335 19.22 12.97 12.14
N GLN A 336 20.19 12.24 11.58
CA GLN A 336 21.30 12.74 10.76
C GLN A 336 20.82 13.51 9.53
N GLU A 337 21.08 14.80 9.51
CA GLU A 337 21.14 15.61 8.29
C GLU A 337 22.44 15.28 7.55
N GLU A 338 22.33 14.90 6.28
CA GLU A 338 23.45 14.71 5.38
C GLU A 338 24.17 16.06 5.20
N GLN A 339 25.39 16.18 5.73
CA GLN A 339 26.23 17.35 5.47
C GLN A 339 26.76 17.28 4.04
N VAL A 340 26.19 18.12 3.18
CA VAL A 340 26.69 18.43 1.83
C VAL A 340 27.88 19.38 1.96
N GLN A 341 29.06 18.96 1.52
CA GLN A 341 30.24 19.82 1.49
C GLN A 341 30.27 20.60 0.17
N ILE A 342 29.92 21.89 0.24
CA ILE A 342 29.93 22.82 -0.89
C ILE A 342 31.40 23.22 -1.16
N THR A 343 31.96 22.84 -2.30
CA THR A 343 33.25 23.38 -2.75
C THR A 343 32.96 24.57 -3.65
N VAL A 344 33.15 25.79 -3.13
CA VAL A 344 33.03 27.02 -3.91
C VAL A 344 34.33 27.19 -4.71
N THR A 345 34.24 27.17 -6.04
CA THR A 345 35.33 27.64 -6.91
C THR A 345 34.91 28.97 -7.52
N GLU A 346 35.52 30.05 -7.06
CA GLU A 346 35.31 31.40 -7.60
C GLU A 346 36.21 31.60 -8.82
N ASN A 347 35.63 31.61 -10.02
CA ASN A 347 36.34 31.99 -11.24
C ASN A 347 35.78 33.31 -11.79
N VAL A 348 36.59 34.37 -11.69
CA VAL A 348 36.34 35.66 -12.37
C VAL A 348 36.80 35.50 -13.83
N ALA A 349 35.86 35.60 -14.78
CA ALA A 349 36.17 35.44 -16.19
C ALA A 349 36.61 36.75 -16.85
N GLY A 350 37.86 36.79 -17.31
CA GLY A 350 38.23 37.42 -18.58
C GLY A 350 39.42 38.39 -18.58
N THR A 351 40.63 37.89 -18.88
CA THR A 351 41.39 38.19 -20.12
C THR A 351 42.62 37.26 -20.20
N THR A 352 42.79 36.54 -21.31
CA THR A 352 44.05 35.89 -21.73
C THR A 352 44.68 36.72 -22.86
N PRO A 353 46.02 36.70 -23.07
CA PRO A 353 46.64 35.60 -23.83
C PRO A 353 48.05 35.15 -23.37
N ALA A 354 48.31 33.85 -23.63
CA ALA A 354 49.55 33.19 -24.08
C ALA A 354 50.93 33.57 -23.51
N SER A 355 51.69 32.57 -23.01
CA SER A 355 53.00 32.13 -23.56
C SER A 355 53.67 30.98 -22.77
N ASN A 356 54.09 29.96 -23.53
CA ASN A 356 55.27 29.09 -23.47
C ASN A 356 55.94 28.54 -22.19
N SER A 357 56.47 27.33 -22.45
CA SER A 357 57.73 26.68 -22.02
C SER A 357 57.72 25.65 -20.87
N ASN A 358 58.09 24.43 -21.28
CA ASN A 358 58.78 23.35 -20.56
C ASN A 358 59.52 23.76 -19.28
N GLU A 359 59.45 22.91 -18.25
CA GLU A 359 60.61 22.14 -17.76
C GLU A 359 60.20 21.21 -16.60
N ALA A 360 60.56 19.93 -16.73
CA ALA A 360 60.86 19.09 -15.57
C ALA A 360 62.33 19.32 -15.19
N PRO A 361 62.73 19.09 -13.92
CA PRO A 361 63.44 17.84 -13.70
C PRO A 361 63.19 17.14 -12.35
N ALA A 362 63.68 15.90 -12.39
CA ALA A 362 63.77 14.80 -11.43
C ALA A 362 64.20 15.08 -9.97
N SER A 363 63.64 14.21 -9.11
CA SER A 363 64.27 13.39 -8.06
C SER A 363 64.91 14.06 -6.83
N ALA A 364 64.28 13.84 -5.68
CA ALA A 364 64.97 13.68 -4.40
C ALA A 364 64.31 12.55 -3.60
N ALA A 365 65.05 11.48 -3.39
CA ALA A 365 64.71 10.38 -2.50
C ALA A 365 65.00 10.77 -1.04
N ALA A 366 64.07 10.46 -0.13
CA ALA A 366 64.37 10.24 1.29
C ALA A 366 63.27 9.35 1.89
N SER A 367 63.63 8.10 2.15
CA SER A 367 62.87 7.13 2.93
C SER A 367 63.22 7.24 4.41
N THR A 368 62.24 7.43 5.29
CA THR A 368 62.39 7.00 6.69
C THR A 368 61.04 6.67 7.37
N THR A 369 61.01 5.46 7.91
CA THR A 369 60.25 4.97 9.09
C THR A 369 58.77 4.59 8.96
N SER A 370 58.59 3.28 9.16
CA SER A 370 57.37 2.49 9.24
C SER A 370 56.47 2.83 10.44
N ALA A 371 55.22 3.19 10.14
CA ALA A 371 54.06 2.90 10.98
C ALA A 371 53.15 1.96 10.18
N PRO A 372 52.51 0.93 10.77
CA PRO A 372 51.60 0.06 10.05
C PRO A 372 50.30 0.82 9.78
N SER A 373 50.29 1.67 8.76
CA SER A 373 49.05 2.10 8.12
C SER A 373 48.44 0.83 7.54
N PHE A 374 47.27 0.42 8.04
CA PHE A 374 46.40 -0.47 7.28
C PHE A 374 46.16 0.23 5.94
N THR A 375 46.91 -0.19 4.93
CA THR A 375 46.88 0.38 3.60
C THR A 375 45.44 0.35 3.12
N SER A 376 44.82 1.53 2.95
CA SER A 376 43.72 1.68 2.03
C SER A 376 44.29 1.37 0.65
N GLN A 377 44.35 0.09 0.29
CA GLN A 377 44.89 -0.34 -0.99
C GLN A 377 44.09 0.38 -2.07
N ALA A 378 44.74 1.29 -2.78
CA ALA A 378 44.18 1.98 -3.93
C ALA A 378 43.67 0.90 -4.91
N VAL A 379 42.37 0.92 -5.17
CA VAL A 379 41.73 -0.08 -6.02
C VAL A 379 41.97 0.33 -7.47
N LEU A 380 42.61 -0.54 -8.24
CA LEU A 380 42.80 -0.32 -9.68
C LEU A 380 41.49 -0.57 -10.44
N PRO A 381 41.21 0.19 -11.52
CA PRO A 381 40.06 -0.07 -12.38
C PRO A 381 40.20 -1.45 -13.03
N THR A 382 39.09 -2.16 -13.17
CA THR A 382 39.05 -3.38 -13.98
C THR A 382 39.09 -3.03 -15.47
N PRO A 383 39.59 -3.91 -16.34
CA PRO A 383 39.72 -3.61 -17.77
C PRO A 383 38.37 -3.50 -18.50
N TYR A 384 37.29 -4.05 -17.93
CA TYR A 384 35.94 -3.96 -18.49
C TYR A 384 34.90 -3.59 -17.43
N PRO A 385 33.84 -2.85 -17.84
CA PRO A 385 32.65 -2.59 -17.02
C PRO A 385 31.89 -3.87 -16.69
N PHE A 386 31.20 -3.90 -15.55
CA PHE A 386 30.40 -5.06 -15.17
C PHE A 386 29.09 -5.11 -15.98
N ARG A 387 29.00 -6.04 -16.93
CA ARG A 387 27.82 -6.29 -17.77
C ARG A 387 27.53 -7.77 -17.82
N ASP A 388 26.25 -8.13 -17.71
CA ASP A 388 25.81 -9.52 -17.78
C ASP A 388 24.76 -9.66 -18.89
N ALA A 389 25.16 -10.33 -19.97
CA ALA A 389 24.33 -10.52 -21.15
C ALA A 389 23.13 -11.44 -20.88
N ASP A 390 23.25 -12.37 -19.94
CA ASP A 390 22.17 -13.32 -19.65
C ASP A 390 21.05 -12.62 -18.89
N TRP A 391 21.39 -11.75 -17.93
CA TRP A 391 20.42 -10.90 -17.26
C TRP A 391 19.70 -9.95 -18.22
N GLU A 392 20.45 -9.31 -19.12
CA GLU A 392 19.87 -8.43 -20.13
C GLU A 392 18.87 -9.20 -21.00
N ARG A 393 19.20 -10.43 -21.44
CA ARG A 393 18.28 -11.26 -22.23
C ARG A 393 17.01 -11.62 -21.47
N THR A 394 17.13 -11.98 -20.19
CA THR A 394 15.96 -12.35 -19.37
C THR A 394 15.00 -11.18 -19.14
N GLU A 395 15.53 -9.98 -18.92
CA GLU A 395 14.72 -8.80 -18.57
C GLU A 395 14.34 -7.93 -19.78
N LEU A 396 14.97 -8.15 -20.94
CA LEU A 396 14.76 -7.36 -22.16
C LEU A 396 13.30 -7.32 -22.59
N ALA A 397 12.56 -8.42 -22.47
CA ALA A 397 11.14 -8.45 -22.86
C ALA A 397 10.32 -7.44 -22.03
N TYR A 398 10.54 -7.41 -20.72
CA TYR A 398 9.90 -6.45 -19.81
C TYR A 398 10.35 -5.02 -20.12
N HIS A 399 11.66 -4.78 -20.26
CA HIS A 399 12.18 -3.44 -20.50
C HIS A 399 11.71 -2.84 -21.82
N LYS A 400 11.61 -3.64 -22.89
CA LYS A 400 11.07 -3.19 -24.19
C LYS A 400 9.60 -2.79 -24.07
N LEU A 401 8.79 -3.57 -23.35
CA LEU A 401 7.38 -3.26 -23.12
C LEU A 401 7.24 -1.98 -22.28
N ALA A 402 7.97 -1.87 -21.16
CA ALA A 402 7.90 -0.70 -20.29
C ALA A 402 8.26 0.60 -21.04
N ILE A 403 9.26 0.55 -21.93
CA ILE A 403 9.66 1.71 -22.73
C ILE A 403 8.63 2.03 -23.81
N SER A 404 8.00 1.02 -24.43
CA SER A 404 6.94 1.28 -25.41
C SER A 404 5.72 1.94 -24.74
N GLU A 405 5.39 1.55 -23.50
CA GLU A 405 4.36 2.18 -22.67
C GLU A 405 4.71 3.63 -22.31
N ILE A 406 5.93 3.88 -21.81
CA ILE A 406 6.43 5.24 -21.53
C ILE A 406 6.37 6.11 -22.79
N ASN A 407 6.79 5.59 -23.94
CA ASN A 407 6.78 6.33 -25.20
C ASN A 407 5.36 6.55 -25.73
N ALA A 408 4.40 5.66 -25.44
CA ALA A 408 2.99 5.88 -25.75
C ALA A 408 2.40 7.03 -24.92
N LEU A 409 2.70 7.06 -23.62
CA LEU A 409 2.27 8.13 -22.74
C LEU A 409 2.94 9.46 -23.14
N ALA A 410 4.24 9.45 -23.42
CA ALA A 410 4.99 10.61 -23.90
C ALA A 410 4.42 11.17 -25.23
N ARG A 411 4.01 10.30 -26.17
CA ARG A 411 3.28 10.73 -27.38
C ARG A 411 2.01 11.47 -27.03
N SER A 412 1.18 10.89 -26.15
CA SER A 412 -0.09 11.48 -25.76
C SER A 412 0.06 12.78 -24.96
N TYR A 413 1.18 12.93 -24.24
CA TYR A 413 1.56 14.15 -23.54
C TYR A 413 2.01 15.23 -24.53
N ASN A 414 2.90 14.91 -25.46
CA ASN A 414 3.43 15.87 -26.44
C ASN A 414 2.36 16.44 -27.36
N LEU A 415 1.29 15.68 -27.65
CA LEU A 415 0.15 16.16 -28.40
C LEU A 415 -0.64 17.27 -27.69
N MET A 416 -0.64 17.26 -26.35
CA MET A 416 -1.39 18.22 -25.53
C MET A 416 -0.50 19.34 -24.98
N ALA A 417 0.81 19.08 -24.84
CA ALA A 417 1.76 20.00 -24.24
C ALA A 417 2.21 21.10 -25.23
N PRO A 418 2.45 22.33 -24.73
CA PRO A 418 3.07 23.37 -25.54
C PRO A 418 4.50 22.96 -25.96
N LYS A 419 4.98 23.48 -27.10
CA LYS A 419 6.25 23.07 -27.73
C LYS A 419 7.45 23.06 -26.77
N ILE A 420 7.54 24.05 -25.88
CA ILE A 420 8.65 24.16 -24.91
C ILE A 420 8.64 23.07 -23.83
N ALA A 421 7.46 22.51 -23.54
CA ALA A 421 7.28 21.49 -22.52
C ALA A 421 7.35 20.05 -23.08
N GLN A 422 7.41 19.89 -24.41
CA GLN A 422 7.45 18.57 -25.04
C GLN A 422 8.69 17.78 -24.60
N LYS A 423 8.52 16.47 -24.40
CA LYS A 423 9.57 15.56 -23.93
C LYS A 423 10.05 14.65 -25.05
N PRO A 424 11.36 14.35 -25.13
CA PRO A 424 11.88 13.39 -26.09
C PRO A 424 11.44 11.96 -25.74
N TYR A 425 11.48 11.07 -26.73
CA TYR A 425 11.25 9.64 -26.50
C TYR A 425 12.41 8.98 -25.76
N TYR A 426 12.07 7.94 -25.02
CA TYR A 426 12.98 7.15 -24.21
C TYR A 426 13.53 5.97 -25.02
N SER A 427 14.84 5.75 -24.90
CA SER A 427 15.55 4.63 -25.55
C SER A 427 16.08 3.67 -24.50
N LEU A 428 15.95 2.37 -24.75
CA LEU A 428 16.37 1.31 -23.81
C LEU A 428 17.85 1.40 -23.44
N GLN A 429 18.72 1.52 -24.44
CA GLN A 429 20.16 1.57 -24.22
C GLN A 429 20.57 2.74 -23.31
N ARG A 430 19.96 3.92 -23.49
CA ARG A 430 20.23 5.09 -22.64
C ARG A 430 19.79 4.86 -21.19
N GLU A 431 18.63 4.25 -20.98
CA GLU A 431 18.13 3.97 -19.64
C GLU A 431 18.96 2.88 -18.93
N LEU A 432 19.42 1.86 -19.66
CA LEU A 432 20.35 0.86 -19.16
C LEU A 432 21.70 1.48 -18.80
N ASN A 433 22.31 2.25 -19.71
CA ASN A 433 23.57 2.95 -19.44
C ASN A 433 23.44 3.86 -18.22
N ARG A 434 22.33 4.60 -18.11
CA ARG A 434 22.07 5.42 -16.93
C ARG A 434 21.97 4.58 -15.65
N CYS A 435 21.23 3.47 -15.69
CA CYS A 435 21.12 2.55 -14.55
C CYS A 435 22.49 2.05 -14.10
N PHE A 436 23.31 1.62 -15.05
CA PHE A 436 24.64 1.10 -14.78
C PHE A 436 25.55 2.14 -14.12
N ALA A 437 25.60 3.35 -14.66
CA ALA A 437 26.38 4.44 -14.08
C ALA A 437 25.89 4.87 -12.69
N GLU A 438 24.57 4.84 -12.44
CA GLU A 438 24.01 5.17 -11.12
C GLU A 438 24.25 4.05 -10.08
N VAL A 439 24.17 2.78 -10.47
CA VAL A 439 24.28 1.64 -9.54
C VAL A 439 25.72 1.27 -9.21
N ALA A 440 26.66 1.41 -10.15
CA ALA A 440 28.04 0.96 -10.00
C ALA A 440 28.73 1.40 -8.68
N PRO A 441 28.69 2.69 -8.27
CA PRO A 441 29.30 3.10 -7.00
C PRO A 441 28.56 2.56 -5.77
N THR A 442 27.25 2.34 -5.85
CA THR A 442 26.43 1.81 -4.73
C THR A 442 26.64 0.32 -4.46
N LEU A 443 27.32 -0.37 -5.36
CA LEU A 443 27.46 -1.83 -5.35
C LEU A 443 28.35 -2.32 -4.20
N ALA A 444 29.40 -1.58 -3.87
CA ALA A 444 30.27 -1.86 -2.74
C ALA A 444 29.49 -1.87 -1.42
N ASP A 445 28.67 -0.84 -1.20
CA ASP A 445 27.83 -0.72 0.00
C ASP A 445 26.73 -1.78 0.02
N ALA A 446 26.14 -2.10 -1.13
CA ALA A 446 25.15 -3.16 -1.25
C ALA A 446 25.69 -4.53 -0.81
N ILE A 447 26.95 -4.83 -1.15
CA ILE A 447 27.62 -6.07 -0.74
C ILE A 447 27.87 -6.06 0.78
N LEU A 448 28.37 -4.95 1.32
CA LEU A 448 28.60 -4.79 2.77
C LEU A 448 27.30 -4.90 3.58
N GLU A 449 26.23 -4.24 3.13
CA GLU A 449 24.92 -4.36 3.74
C GLU A 449 24.42 -5.80 3.70
N ARG A 450 24.61 -6.49 2.57
CA ARG A 450 24.17 -7.87 2.40
C ARG A 450 24.96 -8.83 3.30
N SER A 451 26.26 -8.61 3.49
CA SER A 451 27.05 -9.42 4.43
C SER A 451 26.67 -9.15 5.89
N ARG A 452 26.20 -7.94 6.21
CA ARG A 452 25.73 -7.57 7.55
C ARG A 452 24.29 -8.03 7.84
N LYS A 453 23.46 -8.22 6.80
CA LYS A 453 22.06 -8.64 6.97
C LYS A 453 21.99 -10.10 7.47
N PRO A 454 21.25 -10.37 8.55
CA PRO A 454 21.10 -11.73 9.06
C PRO A 454 20.40 -12.61 8.02
N SER A 455 20.89 -13.83 7.81
CA SER A 455 20.30 -14.77 6.88
C SER A 455 18.88 -15.13 7.34
N VAL A 456 17.87 -14.74 6.56
CA VAL A 456 16.48 -15.16 6.80
C VAL A 456 16.38 -16.64 6.47
N LYS A 457 16.24 -17.50 7.49
CA LYS A 457 15.91 -18.91 7.30
C LYS A 457 14.45 -18.99 6.87
N ILE A 458 14.22 -19.07 5.56
CA ILE A 458 12.89 -19.32 5.01
C ILE A 458 12.58 -20.79 5.31
N ALA A 459 11.86 -21.04 6.40
CA ALA A 459 11.35 -22.37 6.70
C ALA A 459 10.25 -22.69 5.68
N ILE A 460 10.55 -23.56 4.72
CA ILE A 460 9.56 -24.15 3.83
C ILE A 460 8.75 -25.14 4.67
N ALA A 461 7.64 -24.67 5.24
CA ALA A 461 6.71 -25.54 5.94
C ALA A 461 6.02 -26.43 4.89
N PRO A 462 5.97 -27.76 5.06
CA PRO A 462 5.26 -28.63 4.14
C PRO A 462 3.76 -28.27 4.20
N HIS A 463 3.19 -27.93 3.05
CA HIS A 463 1.76 -27.68 2.92
C HIS A 463 1.00 -28.98 3.17
N LYS A 464 0.17 -29.02 4.22
CA LYS A 464 -0.91 -30.01 4.35
C LYS A 464 -2.19 -29.40 3.82
N GLU A 465 -2.92 -30.20 3.06
CA GLU A 465 -4.19 -29.91 2.42
C GLU A 465 -5.28 -29.78 3.49
N GLY A 466 -5.55 -28.54 3.91
CA GLY A 466 -6.56 -28.21 4.93
C GLY A 466 -7.11 -26.80 4.69
N GLY A 467 -8.42 -26.62 4.90
CA GLY A 467 -9.17 -25.42 4.56
C GLY A 467 -8.75 -24.17 5.36
N ILE A 468 -8.85 -23.00 4.73
CA ILE A 468 -8.41 -21.69 5.26
C ILE A 468 -9.06 -21.34 6.63
N LEU A 469 -10.22 -21.91 6.94
CA LEU A 469 -10.93 -21.70 8.22
C LEU A 469 -10.29 -22.46 9.40
N GLU A 470 -9.62 -23.59 9.14
CA GLU A 470 -8.94 -24.39 10.16
C GLU A 470 -7.65 -23.72 10.65
N ARG A 471 -7.06 -22.85 9.81
CA ARG A 471 -5.85 -22.06 10.10
C ARG A 471 -6.07 -20.99 11.18
N PHE A 472 -7.31 -20.60 11.44
CA PHE A 472 -7.65 -19.61 12.47
C PHE A 472 -8.43 -20.20 13.65
N GLY A 473 -9.05 -21.38 13.49
CA GLY A 473 -9.95 -21.97 14.49
C GLY A 473 -9.27 -22.76 15.61
N ASN A 474 -8.13 -23.41 15.35
CA ASN A 474 -7.51 -24.31 16.33
C ASN A 474 -6.12 -23.83 16.78
N GLY A 475 -6.08 -23.08 17.88
CA GLY A 475 -5.16 -23.36 19.00
C GLY A 475 -3.64 -23.25 18.85
N VAL A 476 -3.07 -22.69 17.78
CA VAL A 476 -1.60 -22.48 17.67
C VAL A 476 -1.22 -21.03 17.95
N GLY A 477 -1.76 -20.47 19.04
CA GLY A 477 -1.43 -19.13 19.54
C GLY A 477 -0.71 -19.11 20.89
N ALA A 478 -0.65 -20.24 21.61
CA ALA A 478 -0.18 -20.25 23.01
C ALA A 478 1.10 -21.06 23.28
N GLU A 479 1.54 -21.97 22.41
CA GLU A 479 2.54 -22.98 22.85
C GLU A 479 3.81 -23.12 22.00
N ARG A 480 4.01 -22.33 20.94
CA ARG A 480 5.27 -22.36 20.17
C ARG A 480 5.78 -20.98 19.72
N TYR A 481 5.72 -20.00 20.62
CA TYR A 481 6.57 -18.81 20.57
C TYR A 481 7.71 -18.94 21.58
N ARG A 482 8.68 -19.84 21.30
CA ARG A 482 10.03 -19.76 21.89
C ARG A 482 10.93 -19.11 20.85
N GLY A 483 11.06 -17.80 20.90
CA GLY A 483 11.78 -17.07 19.87
C GLY A 483 12.08 -15.60 20.17
N HIS A 484 12.30 -15.20 21.42
CA HIS A 484 13.18 -14.07 21.77
C HIS A 484 13.35 -13.99 23.30
N GLU A 485 14.36 -14.67 23.82
CA GLU A 485 14.87 -14.39 25.17
C GLU A 485 15.99 -13.35 25.01
N ARG A 486 15.59 -12.08 24.87
CA ARG A 486 16.45 -10.96 25.27
C ARG A 486 15.89 -10.47 26.59
N SER A 487 16.63 -10.72 27.65
CA SER A 487 16.39 -10.18 28.98
C SER A 487 16.26 -8.65 28.88
N ILE A 488 15.02 -8.16 28.96
CA ILE A 488 14.75 -6.78 29.36
C ILE A 488 14.94 -6.80 30.87
N ARG A 489 15.98 -6.12 31.36
CA ARG A 489 16.10 -5.83 32.79
C ARG A 489 15.05 -4.78 33.12
N GLU A 490 13.99 -5.18 33.80
CA GLU A 490 13.09 -4.25 34.48
C GLU A 490 13.76 -3.82 35.79
N GLU A 491 14.49 -2.70 35.78
CA GLU A 491 14.78 -1.97 37.01
C GLU A 491 13.59 -1.07 37.35
N SER A 492 12.60 -1.61 38.04
CA SER A 492 11.82 -0.88 39.05
C SER A 492 10.87 -1.84 39.78
N GLU A 493 11.12 -2.09 41.07
CA GLU A 493 10.16 -2.76 41.97
C GLU A 493 8.99 -1.81 42.25
N GLY A 494 7.95 -1.89 41.42
CA GLY A 494 6.69 -1.20 41.63
C GLY A 494 5.61 -1.89 40.82
N LYS A 495 4.62 -2.48 41.50
CA LYS A 495 3.49 -3.19 40.87
C LYS A 495 2.92 -2.37 39.72
N GLY A 496 3.12 -2.86 38.49
CA GLY A 496 2.64 -2.21 37.28
C GLY A 496 1.11 -2.10 37.29
N TYR A 497 0.63 -0.90 36.96
CA TYR A 497 -0.78 -0.55 36.89
C TYR A 497 -1.50 -1.46 35.89
N GLY A 498 -2.44 -2.28 36.38
CA GLY A 498 -3.10 -3.29 35.57
C GLY A 498 -4.32 -2.75 34.83
N PHE A 499 -4.67 -3.36 33.68
CA PHE A 499 -5.87 -3.03 32.89
C PHE A 499 -7.18 -3.09 33.71
N ARG A 500 -7.20 -3.88 34.80
CA ARG A 500 -8.31 -3.93 35.75
C ARG A 500 -8.40 -2.71 36.66
N GLU A 501 -7.27 -2.10 37.01
CA GLU A 501 -7.21 -0.86 37.79
C GLU A 501 -7.58 0.33 36.91
N PHE A 502 -7.13 0.33 35.65
CA PHE A 502 -7.57 1.29 34.63
C PHE A 502 -9.10 1.33 34.47
N TRP A 503 -9.77 0.18 34.39
CA TRP A 503 -11.24 0.13 34.29
C TRP A 503 -11.95 0.44 35.60
N ARG A 504 -11.36 0.11 36.76
CA ARG A 504 -11.91 0.47 38.06
C ARG A 504 -11.86 1.98 38.30
N ASP A 505 -10.84 2.66 37.81
CA ASP A 505 -10.66 4.11 37.99
C ASP A 505 -11.49 4.93 36.98
N LEU A 506 -11.72 4.37 35.77
CA LEU A 506 -12.52 5.03 34.72
C LEU A 506 -14.05 4.94 34.98
N PHE A 507 -14.52 3.93 35.72
CA PHE A 507 -15.96 3.70 35.94
C PHE A 507 -16.38 3.54 37.41
N GLY A 508 -15.43 3.39 38.33
CA GLY A 508 -15.69 3.25 39.77
C GLY A 508 -15.65 4.60 40.48
N GLY A 509 -16.52 5.53 40.11
CA GLY A 509 -16.77 6.69 40.95
C GLY A 509 -17.45 6.26 42.24
N ASN A 510 -16.78 6.36 43.38
CA ASN A 510 -17.48 6.32 44.66
C ASN A 510 -17.05 7.47 45.58
N GLY A 511 -18.07 8.19 46.04
CA GLY A 511 -17.97 9.09 47.17
C GLY A 511 -17.48 8.36 48.41
N GLY A 512 -16.70 9.07 49.21
CA GLY A 512 -16.14 8.55 50.44
C GLY A 512 -15.39 9.66 51.17
N GLY A 513 -16.14 10.63 51.71
CA GLY A 513 -15.58 11.60 52.64
C GLY A 513 -15.01 10.92 53.88
N LYS A 514 -13.87 11.40 54.35
CA LYS A 514 -13.48 11.32 55.77
C LYS A 514 -12.44 12.38 56.11
N LYS A 515 -12.89 13.30 56.97
CA LYS A 515 -12.21 13.89 58.14
C LYS A 515 -10.70 13.99 58.09
N ARG A 516 -10.22 15.23 58.13
CA ARG A 516 -8.92 15.60 58.71
C ARG A 516 -9.20 16.43 59.97
N ASP A 517 -8.80 15.89 61.12
CA ASP A 517 -8.54 16.63 62.36
C ASP A 517 -7.06 16.42 62.72
N ALA A 518 -6.47 17.51 63.25
CA ALA A 518 -5.15 17.68 63.90
C ALA A 518 -3.92 17.60 62.97
N VAL A 519 -2.97 18.55 62.97
CA VAL A 519 -2.51 19.51 64.00
C VAL A 519 -2.32 20.89 63.39
#